data_AF-A0A956U2K1-F1
#
_entry.id   AF-A0A956U2K1-F1
#
_cell.length_a   1.000
_cell.length_b   1.000
_cell.length_c   1.000
_cell.angle_alpha   90.00
_cell.angle_beta   90.00
_cell.angle_gamma   90.00
#
_symmetry.space_group_name_H-M   'P 1'
#
loop_
_entity.id
_entity.type
_entity.pdbx_description
1 polymer ?
#
loop_
_entity_poly.entity_id
_entity_poly.type
_entity_poly.pdbx_seq_one_letter_code
_entity_poly.pdbx_strand_id
1 'polypeptide(L)'
;KMMESGDIDGALSALAQLEQTLQSMVASLESGLQSFGSSQMSQDMTKLNEIISKIGGLEREQESVKESTEEMKKSMLEDQGAQSRSLRDFIDKQKEKVAEIKKNLMEAKAKITGSARVETSPDGGYLLDASIQKAEELRNWLESMDINESLKNARALRQTSDNLLDLGDAGVGNLRAGRQDISHANDLSSEIVKDLEEFLNSSQQKPESGGMAERQDEIRKDAGALGSEISEMSKDLPLSPGIGSKVSDAENFMGKASDSLGGNEISKAISNQDEAVKSLESARKEAEGLLQKMQASARGNGQPVPMVLGQQQASGSQGMDTRYVEIPAADDSEVGKAFKERIIEAMKSGSPEGYGELNRKYYDRIIK
;
A
#
# COMPACT_ATOMS: atom_id res chain seq x y z
N LYS A 1 -72.65 8.87 6.98
CA LYS A 1 -73.74 9.08 6.00
C LYS A 1 -74.22 7.80 5.30
N MET A 2 -73.41 6.97 4.63
CA MET A 2 -73.90 5.72 3.98
C MET A 2 -74.07 4.52 4.94
N MET A 3 -73.20 4.36 5.94
CA MET A 3 -73.39 3.35 7.00
C MET A 3 -74.54 3.67 7.97
N GLU A 4 -74.85 4.97 8.16
CA GLU A 4 -75.95 5.43 9.02
C GLU A 4 -77.33 5.23 8.38
N SER A 5 -77.41 4.97 7.07
CA SER A 5 -78.64 4.74 6.31
C SER A 5 -78.89 3.26 5.97
N GLY A 6 -78.03 2.33 6.42
CA GLY A 6 -78.15 0.90 6.12
C GLY A 6 -77.79 0.48 4.68
N ASP A 7 -77.15 1.37 3.90
CA ASP A 7 -76.76 1.12 2.52
C ASP A 7 -75.35 0.49 2.47
N ILE A 8 -75.32 -0.81 2.77
CA ILE A 8 -74.10 -1.63 2.83
C ILE A 8 -73.47 -1.77 1.43
N ASP A 9 -74.29 -1.91 0.38
CA ASP A 9 -73.82 -2.09 -0.99
C ASP A 9 -73.14 -0.81 -1.53
N GLY A 10 -73.70 0.37 -1.23
CA GLY A 10 -73.06 1.65 -1.53
C GLY A 10 -71.73 1.86 -0.80
N ALA A 11 -71.63 1.40 0.46
CA ALA A 11 -70.38 1.45 1.22
C ALA A 11 -69.31 0.50 0.67
N LEU A 12 -69.69 -0.72 0.25
CA LEU A 12 -68.79 -1.69 -0.37
C LEU A 12 -68.28 -1.19 -1.74
N SER A 13 -69.14 -0.57 -2.54
CA SER A 13 -68.75 0.02 -3.83
C SER A 13 -67.76 1.18 -3.65
N ALA A 14 -67.97 2.05 -2.66
CA ALA A 14 -67.05 3.14 -2.35
C ALA A 14 -65.67 2.64 -1.86
N LEU A 15 -65.64 1.55 -1.08
CA LEU A 15 -64.39 0.91 -0.66
C LEU A 15 -63.63 0.28 -1.83
N ALA A 16 -64.32 -0.38 -2.76
CA ALA A 16 -63.71 -0.94 -3.97
C ALA A 16 -63.11 0.17 -4.87
N GLN A 17 -63.78 1.33 -4.97
CA GLN A 17 -63.25 2.50 -5.67
C GLN A 17 -62.02 3.10 -4.98
N LEU A 18 -62.01 3.13 -3.65
CA LEU A 18 -60.85 3.57 -2.87
C LEU A 18 -59.66 2.63 -3.08
N GLU A 19 -59.88 1.31 -3.04
CA GLU A 19 -58.86 0.30 -3.29
C GLU A 19 -58.25 0.45 -4.69
N GLN A 20 -59.09 0.61 -5.72
CA GLN A 20 -58.63 0.81 -7.10
C GLN A 20 -57.83 2.11 -7.26
N THR A 21 -58.21 3.18 -6.55
CA THR A 21 -57.48 4.44 -6.52
C THR A 21 -56.13 4.29 -5.83
N LEU A 22 -56.07 3.56 -4.71
CA LEU A 22 -54.83 3.27 -4.00
C LEU A 22 -53.88 2.39 -4.83
N GLN A 23 -54.39 1.36 -5.50
CA GLN A 23 -53.60 0.54 -6.42
C GLN A 23 -53.02 1.35 -7.58
N SER A 24 -53.81 2.25 -8.17
CA SER A 24 -53.35 3.14 -9.23
C SER A 24 -52.29 4.13 -8.73
N MET A 25 -52.45 4.61 -7.50
CA MET A 25 -51.49 5.49 -6.83
C MET A 25 -50.17 4.75 -6.55
N VAL A 26 -50.23 3.52 -6.06
CA VAL A 26 -49.05 2.66 -5.84
C VAL A 26 -48.34 2.37 -7.15
N ALA A 27 -49.06 1.97 -8.21
CA ALA A 27 -48.45 1.71 -9.52
C ALA A 27 -47.81 2.97 -10.13
N SER A 28 -48.43 4.14 -9.93
CA SER A 28 -47.87 5.42 -10.38
C SER A 28 -46.64 5.82 -9.57
N LEU A 29 -46.64 5.57 -8.26
CA LEU A 29 -45.48 5.77 -7.39
C LEU A 29 -44.34 4.83 -7.75
N GLU A 30 -44.62 3.55 -8.00
CA GLU A 30 -43.62 2.56 -8.45
C GLU A 30 -43.00 2.95 -9.79
N SER A 31 -43.83 3.33 -10.78
CA SER A 31 -43.36 3.80 -12.09
C SER A 31 -42.55 5.11 -11.99
N GLY A 32 -42.98 6.03 -11.11
CA GLY A 32 -42.25 7.25 -10.79
C GLY A 32 -40.89 6.96 -10.15
N LEU A 33 -40.83 6.03 -9.19
CA LEU A 33 -39.59 5.62 -8.52
C LEU A 33 -38.63 4.89 -9.46
N GLN A 34 -39.16 4.05 -10.35
CA GLN A 34 -38.36 3.32 -11.35
C GLN A 34 -37.78 4.25 -12.43
N SER A 35 -38.59 5.20 -12.92
CA SER A 35 -38.12 6.22 -13.88
C SER A 35 -37.11 7.19 -13.26
N PHE A 36 -37.36 7.66 -12.03
CA PHE A 36 -36.41 8.47 -11.28
C PHE A 36 -35.10 7.73 -11.05
N GLY A 37 -35.16 6.48 -10.55
CA GLY A 37 -33.98 5.66 -10.28
C GLY A 37 -33.14 5.36 -11.52
N SER A 38 -33.76 5.08 -12.67
CA SER A 38 -33.05 4.85 -13.92
C SER A 38 -32.35 6.12 -14.45
N SER A 39 -32.97 7.29 -14.30
CA SER A 39 -32.37 8.57 -14.71
C SER A 39 -31.16 8.95 -13.85
N GLN A 40 -31.29 8.83 -12.53
CA GLN A 40 -30.21 9.10 -11.57
C GLN A 40 -29.04 8.14 -11.81
N MET A 41 -29.34 6.83 -11.93
CA MET A 41 -28.34 5.81 -12.16
C MET A 41 -27.59 5.99 -13.49
N SER A 42 -28.26 6.48 -14.54
CA SER A 42 -27.58 6.83 -15.78
C SER A 42 -26.59 7.99 -15.62
N GLN A 43 -26.95 9.04 -14.87
CA GLN A 43 -26.06 10.16 -14.58
C GLN A 43 -24.85 9.70 -13.77
N ASP A 44 -25.09 8.86 -12.79
CA ASP A 44 -24.08 8.28 -11.92
C ASP A 44 -23.08 7.41 -12.69
N MET A 45 -23.58 6.60 -13.63
CA MET A 45 -22.74 5.83 -14.54
C MET A 45 -21.90 6.72 -15.47
N THR A 46 -22.45 7.84 -15.94
CA THR A 46 -21.68 8.81 -16.75
C THR A 46 -20.54 9.42 -15.95
N LYS A 47 -20.82 9.88 -14.73
CA LYS A 47 -19.81 10.43 -13.81
C LYS A 47 -18.73 9.41 -13.48
N LEU A 48 -19.11 8.16 -13.22
CA LEU A 48 -18.15 7.09 -12.95
C LEU A 48 -17.28 6.76 -14.17
N ASN A 49 -17.83 6.77 -15.38
CA ASN A 49 -17.03 6.63 -16.60
C ASN A 49 -16.02 7.77 -16.77
N GLU A 50 -16.41 9.00 -16.43
CA GLU A 50 -15.49 10.15 -16.44
C GLU A 50 -14.33 9.96 -15.46
N ILE A 51 -14.62 9.50 -14.23
CA ILE A 51 -13.58 9.15 -13.25
C ILE A 51 -12.65 8.07 -13.81
N ILE A 52 -13.19 6.97 -14.35
CA ILE A 52 -12.38 5.89 -14.94
C ILE A 52 -11.46 6.44 -16.03
N SER A 53 -11.98 7.32 -16.89
CA SER A 53 -11.22 7.95 -17.96
C SER A 53 -10.10 8.85 -17.41
N LYS A 54 -10.37 9.66 -16.39
CA LYS A 54 -9.39 10.52 -15.71
C LYS A 54 -8.29 9.69 -15.03
N ILE A 55 -8.64 8.63 -14.31
CA ILE A 55 -7.66 7.70 -13.72
C ILE A 55 -6.77 7.09 -14.81
N GLY A 56 -7.36 6.62 -15.91
CA GLY A 56 -6.60 6.07 -17.04
C GLY A 56 -5.77 7.12 -17.81
N GLY A 57 -6.08 8.41 -17.70
CA GLY A 57 -5.23 9.51 -18.15
C GLY A 57 -3.98 9.63 -17.27
N LEU A 58 -4.19 9.77 -15.96
CA LEU A 58 -3.12 9.86 -14.96
C LEU A 58 -2.17 8.65 -15.00
N GLU A 59 -2.69 7.44 -15.19
CA GLU A 59 -1.89 6.22 -15.28
C GLU A 59 -0.91 6.28 -16.45
N ARG A 60 -1.39 6.68 -17.64
CA ARG A 60 -0.54 6.83 -18.83
C ARG A 60 0.50 7.93 -18.69
N GLU A 61 0.12 9.05 -18.08
CA GLU A 61 1.06 10.15 -17.82
C GLU A 61 2.14 9.73 -16.80
N GLN A 62 1.73 9.02 -15.75
CA GLN A 62 2.64 8.51 -14.72
C GLN A 62 3.60 7.46 -15.29
N GLU A 63 3.11 6.54 -16.13
CA GLU A 63 3.94 5.59 -16.88
C GLU A 63 4.94 6.32 -17.80
N SER A 64 4.50 7.34 -18.53
CA SER A 64 5.37 8.13 -19.40
C SER A 64 6.50 8.82 -18.64
N VAL A 65 6.21 9.41 -17.46
CA VAL A 65 7.25 10.03 -16.63
C VAL A 65 8.18 8.98 -16.04
N LYS A 66 7.65 7.82 -15.63
CA LYS A 66 8.46 6.70 -15.16
C LYS A 66 9.42 6.20 -16.24
N GLU A 67 8.95 5.94 -17.45
CA GLU A 67 9.77 5.53 -18.59
C GLU A 67 10.88 6.56 -18.86
N SER A 68 10.53 7.85 -18.88
CA SER A 68 11.50 8.94 -19.05
C SER A 68 12.57 8.93 -17.94
N THR A 69 12.16 8.63 -16.70
CA THR A 69 13.05 8.54 -15.53
C THR A 69 13.99 7.33 -15.64
N GLU A 70 13.48 6.19 -16.12
CA GLU A 70 14.27 4.98 -16.39
C GLU A 70 15.28 5.20 -17.53
N GLU A 71 14.87 5.86 -18.61
CA GLU A 71 15.75 6.26 -19.71
C GLU A 71 16.85 7.22 -19.25
N MET A 72 16.50 8.21 -18.42
CA MET A 72 17.48 9.10 -17.79
C MET A 72 18.50 8.30 -16.98
N LYS A 73 18.04 7.40 -16.10
CA LYS A 73 18.93 6.53 -15.32
C LYS A 73 19.87 5.74 -16.22
N LYS A 74 19.35 5.12 -17.29
CA LYS A 74 20.15 4.39 -18.26
C LYS A 74 21.17 5.29 -18.94
N SER A 75 20.77 6.49 -19.35
CA SER A 75 21.68 7.44 -20.00
C SER A 75 22.81 7.89 -19.08
N MET A 76 22.56 8.08 -17.78
CA MET A 76 23.60 8.37 -16.79
C MET A 76 24.59 7.20 -16.65
N LEU A 77 24.07 5.96 -16.66
CA LEU A 77 24.88 4.74 -16.61
C LEU A 77 25.70 4.50 -17.90
N GLU A 78 25.29 5.07 -19.04
CA GLU A 78 25.95 4.89 -20.34
C GLU A 78 26.84 6.09 -20.74
N ASP A 79 26.50 7.31 -20.34
CA ASP A 79 27.16 8.55 -20.77
C ASP A 79 28.65 8.60 -20.40
N GLN A 80 29.51 8.97 -21.34
CA GLN A 80 30.96 9.09 -21.14
C GLN A 80 31.44 10.54 -21.03
N GLY A 81 30.54 11.49 -20.73
CA GLY A 81 30.88 12.88 -20.44
C GLY A 81 31.90 13.01 -19.30
N ALA A 82 32.63 14.13 -19.26
CA ALA A 82 33.67 14.36 -18.25
C ALA A 82 33.14 14.28 -16.80
N GLN A 83 31.91 14.76 -16.59
CA GLN A 83 31.21 14.69 -15.30
C GLN A 83 30.83 13.25 -14.93
N SER A 84 30.26 12.49 -15.87
CA SER A 84 29.96 11.06 -15.69
C SER A 84 31.22 10.24 -15.42
N ARG A 85 32.34 10.52 -16.09
CA ARG A 85 33.63 9.88 -15.79
C ARG A 85 34.10 10.17 -14.37
N SER A 86 34.02 11.42 -13.92
CA SER A 86 34.43 11.77 -12.55
C SER A 86 33.58 11.07 -11.48
N LEU A 87 32.27 10.91 -11.72
CA LEU A 87 31.37 10.15 -10.87
C LEU A 87 31.72 8.65 -10.88
N ARG A 88 31.96 8.06 -12.06
CA ARG A 88 32.35 6.65 -12.19
C ARG A 88 33.67 6.35 -11.49
N ASP A 89 34.68 7.17 -11.72
CA ASP A 89 35.99 7.02 -11.08
C ASP A 89 35.87 7.15 -9.55
N PHE A 90 34.98 8.02 -9.07
CA PHE A 90 34.65 8.12 -7.65
C PHE A 90 33.97 6.84 -7.14
N ILE A 91 32.92 6.38 -7.81
CA ILE A 91 32.18 5.15 -7.48
C ILE A 91 33.11 3.93 -7.46
N ASP A 92 33.97 3.77 -8.46
CA ASP A 92 34.88 2.64 -8.57
C ASP A 92 35.85 2.58 -7.39
N LYS A 93 36.38 3.72 -6.95
CA LYS A 93 37.19 3.80 -5.72
C LYS A 93 36.41 3.36 -4.49
N GLN A 94 35.15 3.78 -4.36
CA GLN A 94 34.31 3.34 -3.23
C GLN A 94 34.02 1.84 -3.31
N LYS A 95 33.78 1.29 -4.50
CA LYS A 95 33.57 -0.15 -4.70
C LYS A 95 34.81 -0.98 -4.34
N GLU A 96 36.02 -0.49 -4.62
CA GLU A 96 37.26 -1.11 -4.19
C GLU A 96 37.34 -1.20 -2.66
N LYS A 97 37.04 -0.10 -1.94
CA LYS A 97 36.96 -0.10 -0.48
C LYS A 97 35.92 -1.09 0.05
N VAL A 98 34.75 -1.20 -0.59
CA VAL A 98 33.72 -2.18 -0.23
C VAL A 98 34.18 -3.62 -0.45
N ALA A 99 34.92 -3.89 -1.53
CA ALA A 99 35.51 -5.21 -1.77
C ALA A 99 36.53 -5.58 -0.68
N GLU A 100 37.32 -4.61 -0.22
CA GLU A 100 38.26 -4.79 0.89
C GLU A 100 37.55 -5.01 2.24
N ILE A 101 36.48 -4.25 2.53
CA ILE A 101 35.62 -4.49 3.71
C ILE A 101 35.12 -5.94 3.72
N LYS A 102 34.56 -6.42 2.60
CA LYS A 102 34.05 -7.79 2.50
C LYS A 102 35.15 -8.82 2.75
N LYS A 103 36.33 -8.61 2.18
CA LYS A 103 37.49 -9.48 2.41
C LYS A 103 37.84 -9.52 3.90
N ASN A 104 37.95 -8.37 4.56
CA ASN A 104 38.26 -8.27 5.98
C ASN A 104 37.20 -8.98 6.85
N LEU A 105 35.91 -8.80 6.55
CA LEU A 105 34.82 -9.48 7.27
C LEU A 105 34.84 -11.01 7.06
N MET A 106 35.19 -11.49 5.86
CA MET A 106 35.37 -12.92 5.59
C MET A 106 36.57 -13.50 6.34
N GLU A 107 37.67 -12.76 6.45
CA GLU A 107 38.86 -13.15 7.23
C GLU A 107 38.54 -13.20 8.73
N ALA A 108 37.82 -12.21 9.26
CA ALA A 108 37.31 -12.24 10.63
C ALA A 108 36.46 -13.49 10.88
N LYS A 109 35.55 -13.80 9.95
CA LYS A 109 34.69 -14.98 10.04
C LYS A 109 35.51 -16.26 10.08
N ALA A 110 36.51 -16.40 9.20
CA ALA A 110 37.39 -17.56 9.17
C ALA A 110 38.19 -17.74 10.48
N LYS A 111 38.66 -16.65 11.10
CA LYS A 111 39.35 -16.69 12.40
C LYS A 111 38.42 -17.14 13.53
N ILE A 112 37.15 -16.72 13.50
CA ILE A 112 36.13 -17.09 14.48
C ILE A 112 35.75 -18.57 14.35
N THR A 113 35.53 -19.05 13.12
CA THR A 113 35.11 -20.44 12.86
C THR A 113 36.27 -21.44 12.92
N GLY A 114 37.49 -21.03 12.54
CA GLY A 114 38.70 -21.84 12.60
C GLY A 114 39.25 -22.05 14.01
N SER A 115 38.85 -21.20 14.98
CA SER A 115 39.26 -21.31 16.38
C SER A 115 38.43 -22.33 17.19
N ALA A 116 37.63 -23.17 16.53
CA ALA A 116 36.71 -24.13 17.17
C ALA A 116 37.43 -25.30 17.87
N ARG A 117 37.93 -25.05 19.08
CA ARG A 117 37.59 -25.92 20.20
C ARG A 117 36.49 -25.19 20.97
N VAL A 118 35.38 -25.88 21.20
CA VAL A 118 34.17 -25.47 21.94
C VAL A 118 33.02 -24.96 21.06
N GLU A 119 32.02 -25.84 20.93
CA GLU A 119 30.72 -25.74 20.26
C GLU A 119 29.74 -24.72 20.89
N THR A 120 30.21 -23.63 21.51
CA THR A 120 29.32 -22.66 22.18
C THR A 120 29.60 -21.22 21.77
N SER A 121 29.25 -20.87 20.53
CA SER A 121 28.47 -19.66 20.22
C SER A 121 28.46 -19.47 18.69
N PRO A 122 27.42 -19.95 18.01
CA PRO A 122 27.16 -19.70 16.59
C PRO A 122 27.00 -18.20 16.25
N ASP A 123 26.86 -17.33 17.24
CA ASP A 123 26.28 -16.00 17.09
C ASP A 123 27.19 -15.01 16.33
N GLY A 124 28.50 -15.05 16.55
CA GLY A 124 29.43 -14.11 15.89
C GLY A 124 29.57 -14.31 14.39
N GLY A 125 29.49 -15.57 13.92
CA GLY A 125 29.53 -15.90 12.51
C GLY A 125 28.32 -15.36 11.75
N TYR A 126 27.12 -15.49 12.33
CA TYR A 126 25.89 -14.94 11.75
C TYR A 126 25.91 -13.40 11.68
N LEU A 127 26.43 -12.74 12.70
CA LEU A 127 26.56 -11.27 12.71
C LEU A 127 27.52 -10.77 11.61
N LEU A 128 28.60 -11.51 11.35
CA LEU A 128 29.50 -11.22 10.23
C LEU A 128 28.85 -11.50 8.88
N ASP A 129 28.05 -12.56 8.75
CA ASP A 129 27.30 -12.84 7.52
C ASP A 129 26.31 -11.72 7.19
N ALA A 130 25.58 -11.22 8.19
CA ALA A 130 24.71 -10.05 8.04
C ALA A 130 25.49 -8.80 7.61
N SER A 131 26.70 -8.61 8.14
CA SER A 131 27.56 -7.47 7.79
C SER A 131 28.13 -7.58 6.37
N ILE A 132 28.48 -8.80 5.93
CA ILE A 132 28.90 -9.08 4.56
C ILE A 132 27.75 -8.80 3.58
N GLN A 133 26.51 -9.18 3.92
CA GLN A 133 25.33 -8.86 3.12
C GLN A 133 25.12 -7.35 2.99
N LYS A 134 25.26 -6.59 4.08
CA LYS A 134 25.19 -5.12 4.05
C LYS A 134 26.27 -4.50 3.16
N ALA A 135 27.47 -5.07 3.16
CA ALA A 135 28.53 -4.63 2.26
C ALA A 135 28.20 -4.90 0.78
N GLU A 136 27.53 -6.03 0.47
CA GLU A 136 27.02 -6.29 -0.89
C GLU A 136 25.89 -5.33 -1.28
N GLU A 137 24.96 -5.05 -0.37
CA GLU A 137 23.90 -4.06 -0.59
C GLU A 137 24.51 -2.69 -0.93
N LEU A 138 25.49 -2.24 -0.15
CA LEU A 138 26.23 -1.01 -0.42
C LEU A 138 26.90 -1.04 -1.81
N ARG A 139 27.53 -2.16 -2.19
CA ARG A 139 28.14 -2.31 -3.51
C ARG A 139 27.11 -2.15 -4.63
N ASN A 140 25.93 -2.73 -4.46
CA ASN A 140 24.85 -2.66 -5.45
C ASN A 140 24.30 -1.23 -5.60
N TRP A 141 24.21 -0.46 -4.50
CA TRP A 141 23.82 0.95 -4.55
C TRP A 141 24.89 1.84 -5.20
N LEU A 142 26.17 1.53 -4.98
CA LEU A 142 27.26 2.20 -5.69
C LEU A 142 27.21 1.88 -7.19
N GLU A 143 26.90 0.63 -7.56
CA GLU A 143 26.73 0.21 -8.95
C GLU A 143 25.54 0.88 -9.65
N SER A 144 24.47 1.17 -8.92
CA SER A 144 23.35 1.93 -9.45
C SER A 144 23.60 3.44 -9.50
N MET A 145 24.78 3.90 -9.08
CA MET A 145 25.20 5.30 -8.97
C MET A 145 24.26 6.15 -8.09
N ASP A 146 23.55 5.52 -7.16
CA ASP A 146 22.64 6.19 -6.24
C ASP A 146 23.42 6.61 -4.98
N ILE A 147 24.01 7.81 -5.02
CA ILE A 147 24.91 8.31 -3.97
C ILE A 147 24.19 8.46 -2.62
N ASN A 148 22.92 8.88 -2.62
CA ASN A 148 22.14 9.04 -1.39
C ASN A 148 21.85 7.70 -0.72
N GLU A 149 21.37 6.70 -1.47
CA GLU A 149 21.16 5.35 -0.92
C GLU A 149 22.50 4.68 -0.58
N SER A 150 23.56 4.92 -1.34
CA SER A 150 24.91 4.47 -1.01
C SER A 150 25.37 5.04 0.34
N LEU A 151 25.19 6.34 0.60
CA LEU A 151 25.55 6.96 1.87
C LEU A 151 24.77 6.37 3.05
N LYS A 152 23.45 6.17 2.88
CA LYS A 152 22.60 5.54 3.90
C LYS A 152 23.08 4.12 4.22
N ASN A 153 23.38 3.31 3.21
CA ASN A 153 23.88 1.94 3.40
C ASN A 153 25.29 1.92 3.98
N ALA A 154 26.16 2.86 3.61
CA ALA A 154 27.49 3.01 4.18
C ALA A 154 27.43 3.36 5.68
N ARG A 155 26.53 4.27 6.08
CA ARG A 155 26.28 4.58 7.50
C ARG A 155 25.76 3.37 8.27
N ALA A 156 24.84 2.61 7.69
CA ALA A 156 24.31 1.40 8.29
C ALA A 156 25.38 0.31 8.45
N LEU A 157 26.25 0.13 7.45
CA LEU A 157 27.38 -0.78 7.50
C LEU A 157 28.39 -0.35 8.58
N ARG A 158 28.77 0.94 8.61
CA ARG A 158 29.65 1.50 9.65
C ARG A 158 29.10 1.26 11.05
N GLN A 159 27.83 1.60 11.28
CA GLN A 159 27.19 1.37 12.58
C GLN A 159 27.19 -0.12 12.96
N THR A 160 26.98 -1.01 11.98
CA THR A 160 27.03 -2.45 12.22
C THR A 160 28.44 -2.90 12.59
N SER A 161 29.47 -2.42 11.87
CA SER A 161 30.88 -2.70 12.17
C SER A 161 31.31 -2.19 13.55
N ASP A 162 30.85 -1.01 13.93
CA ASP A 162 31.08 -0.43 15.27
C ASP A 162 30.46 -1.31 16.36
N ASN A 163 29.20 -1.71 16.19
CA ASN A 163 28.53 -2.65 17.10
C ASN A 163 29.27 -4.00 17.20
N LEU A 164 29.84 -4.51 16.10
CA LEU A 164 30.63 -5.75 16.14
C LEU A 164 31.91 -5.59 16.97
N LEU A 165 32.55 -4.42 16.94
CA LEU A 165 33.72 -4.13 17.77
C LEU A 165 33.35 -4.11 19.25
N ASP A 166 32.25 -3.41 19.60
CA ASP A 166 31.73 -3.37 20.97
C ASP A 166 31.40 -4.77 21.49
N LEU A 167 30.74 -5.58 20.67
CA LEU A 167 30.44 -6.98 21.00
C LEU A 167 31.71 -7.83 21.13
N GLY A 168 32.72 -7.60 20.30
CA GLY A 168 34.03 -8.23 20.41
C GLY A 168 34.76 -7.87 21.70
N ASP A 169 34.67 -6.62 22.14
CA ASP A 169 35.24 -6.14 23.40
C ASP A 169 34.49 -6.69 24.62
N ALA A 170 33.17 -6.88 24.49
CA ALA A 170 32.33 -7.58 25.46
C ALA A 170 32.50 -9.12 25.46
N GLY A 171 33.29 -9.68 24.53
CA GLY A 171 33.57 -11.12 24.44
C GLY A 171 32.45 -11.95 23.81
N VAL A 172 31.53 -11.34 23.08
CA VAL A 172 30.39 -12.01 22.44
C VAL A 172 30.82 -12.72 21.15
N GLY A 173 30.32 -13.93 20.93
CA GLY A 173 30.41 -14.63 19.64
C GLY A 173 31.83 -14.91 19.15
N ASN A 174 32.83 -14.92 20.05
CA ASN A 174 34.25 -15.03 19.73
C ASN A 174 34.75 -13.93 18.74
N LEU A 175 34.02 -12.80 18.61
CA LEU A 175 34.34 -11.71 17.69
C LEU A 175 35.74 -11.09 17.96
N ARG A 176 36.24 -11.24 19.19
CA ARG A 176 37.59 -10.81 19.58
C ARG A 176 38.68 -11.45 18.70
N ALA A 177 38.48 -12.67 18.19
CA ALA A 177 39.43 -13.35 17.31
C ALA A 177 39.57 -12.68 15.92
N GLY A 178 38.50 -12.01 15.46
CA GLY A 178 38.47 -11.27 14.19
C GLY A 178 38.55 -9.75 14.36
N ARG A 179 38.79 -9.25 15.58
CA ARG A 179 38.67 -7.82 15.92
C ARG A 179 39.49 -6.90 15.02
N GLN A 180 40.71 -7.32 14.66
CA GLN A 180 41.57 -6.52 13.79
C GLN A 180 40.96 -6.30 12.41
N ASP A 181 40.41 -7.35 11.79
CA ASP A 181 39.83 -7.23 10.46
C ASP A 181 38.49 -6.49 10.51
N ILE A 182 37.70 -6.69 11.58
CA ILE A 182 36.48 -5.90 11.84
C ILE A 182 36.83 -4.40 11.98
N SER A 183 37.94 -4.08 12.66
CA SER A 183 38.41 -2.69 12.80
C SER A 183 38.76 -2.08 11.45
N HIS A 184 39.53 -2.78 10.61
CA HIS A 184 39.85 -2.29 9.27
C HIS A 184 38.59 -2.12 8.40
N ALA A 185 37.62 -3.04 8.51
CA ALA A 185 36.32 -2.88 7.85
C ALA A 185 35.55 -1.64 8.34
N ASN A 186 35.61 -1.33 9.63
CA ASN A 186 35.00 -0.13 10.21
C ASN A 186 35.67 1.17 9.73
N ASP A 187 37.01 1.18 9.66
CA ASP A 187 37.78 2.33 9.19
C ASP A 187 37.45 2.65 7.73
N LEU A 188 37.47 1.63 6.86
CA LEU A 188 37.07 1.77 5.45
C LEU A 188 35.61 2.21 5.30
N SER A 189 34.70 1.69 6.14
CA SER A 189 33.29 2.11 6.13
C SER A 189 33.15 3.58 6.53
N SER A 190 33.97 4.05 7.47
CA SER A 190 34.03 5.45 7.89
C SER A 190 34.56 6.35 6.78
N GLU A 191 35.59 5.91 6.06
CA GLU A 191 36.10 6.62 4.88
C GLU A 191 35.05 6.74 3.77
N ILE A 192 34.35 5.64 3.44
CA ILE A 192 33.29 5.67 2.42
C ILE A 192 32.19 6.68 2.80
N VAL A 193 31.75 6.69 4.06
CA VAL A 193 30.76 7.67 4.54
C VAL A 193 31.25 9.09 4.32
N LYS A 194 32.50 9.38 4.72
CA LYS A 194 33.10 10.70 4.56
C LYS A 194 33.21 11.11 3.10
N ASP A 195 33.72 10.21 2.25
CA ASP A 195 33.90 10.47 0.82
C ASP A 195 32.56 10.76 0.13
N LEU A 196 31.50 10.00 0.47
CA LEU A 196 30.15 10.22 -0.06
C LEU A 196 29.52 11.53 0.43
N GLU A 197 29.73 11.90 1.70
CA GLU A 197 29.28 13.20 2.24
C GLU A 197 30.01 14.37 1.57
N GLU A 198 31.32 14.28 1.39
CA GLU A 198 32.11 15.29 0.68
C GLU A 198 31.69 15.41 -0.79
N PHE A 199 31.45 14.28 -1.45
CA PHE A 199 30.96 14.25 -2.83
C PHE A 199 29.64 15.01 -2.94
N LEU A 200 28.62 14.65 -2.14
CA LEU A 200 27.30 15.29 -2.14
C LEU A 200 27.37 16.80 -1.85
N ASN A 201 28.25 17.22 -0.93
CA ASN A 201 28.43 18.64 -0.61
C ASN A 201 29.12 19.41 -1.73
N SER A 202 30.05 18.78 -2.44
CA SER A 202 30.77 19.38 -3.58
C SER A 202 29.95 19.40 -4.87
N SER A 203 29.02 18.45 -5.00
CA SER A 203 28.18 18.25 -6.18
C SER A 203 26.83 18.97 -6.06
N GLN A 204 26.79 20.25 -5.64
CA GLN A 204 25.62 21.12 -5.83
C GLN A 204 25.34 21.38 -7.32
N GLN A 205 25.18 20.31 -8.10
CA GLN A 205 24.83 20.33 -9.49
C GLN A 205 23.31 20.44 -9.56
N LYS A 206 22.84 21.35 -10.42
CA LYS A 206 21.42 21.45 -10.75
C LYS A 206 20.90 20.07 -11.14
N PRO A 207 19.73 19.65 -10.64
CA PRO A 207 19.17 18.35 -10.97
C PRO A 207 18.98 18.26 -12.48
N GLU A 208 19.65 17.30 -13.13
CA GLU A 208 19.37 16.95 -14.54
C GLU A 208 17.91 16.48 -14.70
N SER A 209 17.32 16.00 -13.60
CA SER A 209 15.91 15.62 -13.42
C SER A 209 14.94 16.79 -13.23
N GLY A 210 15.37 18.05 -13.23
CA GLY A 210 14.52 19.20 -12.88
C GLY A 210 13.19 19.25 -13.66
N GLY A 211 13.22 19.03 -14.98
CA GLY A 211 12.01 18.98 -15.79
C GLY A 211 11.11 17.76 -15.52
N MET A 212 11.67 16.64 -15.06
CA MET A 212 10.90 15.46 -14.66
C MET A 212 10.23 15.66 -13.30
N ALA A 213 10.91 16.31 -12.36
CA ALA A 213 10.33 16.65 -11.05
C ALA A 213 9.11 17.56 -11.20
N GLU A 214 9.19 18.57 -12.08
CA GLU A 214 8.08 19.47 -12.41
C GLU A 214 6.91 18.71 -13.03
N ARG A 215 7.17 17.88 -14.06
CA ARG A 215 6.12 17.07 -14.69
C ARG A 215 5.47 16.08 -13.71
N GLN A 216 6.26 15.48 -12.82
CA GLN A 216 5.76 14.59 -11.76
C GLN A 216 4.87 15.35 -10.75
N ASP A 217 5.20 16.60 -10.45
CA ASP A 217 4.44 17.49 -9.55
C ASP A 217 3.10 17.92 -10.16
N GLU A 218 3.06 18.14 -11.48
CA GLU A 218 1.84 18.41 -12.24
C GLU A 218 0.87 17.22 -12.18
N ILE A 219 1.35 16.01 -12.50
CA ILE A 219 0.51 14.79 -12.44
C ILE A 219 -0.01 14.56 -11.01
N ARG A 220 0.81 14.83 -9.98
CA ARG A 220 0.39 14.75 -8.58
C ARG A 220 -0.78 15.71 -8.31
N LYS A 221 -0.70 16.96 -8.77
CA LYS A 221 -1.77 17.95 -8.57
C LYS A 221 -3.07 17.51 -9.25
N ASP A 222 -2.97 16.94 -10.44
CA ASP A 222 -4.13 16.42 -11.17
C ASP A 222 -4.75 15.21 -10.44
N ALA A 223 -3.92 14.33 -9.85
CA ALA A 223 -4.38 13.25 -9.00
C ALA A 223 -5.09 13.77 -7.72
N GLY A 224 -4.56 14.81 -7.07
CA GLY A 224 -5.19 15.43 -5.90
C GLY A 224 -6.52 16.14 -6.23
N ALA A 225 -6.59 16.79 -7.40
CA ALA A 225 -7.84 17.37 -7.91
C ALA A 225 -8.89 16.29 -8.18
N LEU A 226 -8.49 15.18 -8.81
CA LEU A 226 -9.35 14.02 -9.03
C LEU A 226 -9.80 13.37 -7.71
N GLY A 227 -8.90 13.23 -6.74
CA GLY A 227 -9.24 12.72 -5.40
C GLY A 227 -10.30 13.57 -4.71
N SER A 228 -10.20 14.89 -4.86
CA SER A 228 -11.20 15.85 -4.35
C SER A 228 -12.55 15.70 -5.05
N GLU A 229 -12.56 15.55 -6.38
CA GLU A 229 -13.76 15.30 -7.18
C GLU A 229 -14.44 13.98 -6.79
N ILE A 230 -13.67 12.90 -6.59
CA ILE A 230 -14.18 11.60 -6.13
C ILE A 230 -14.77 11.73 -4.71
N SER A 231 -14.13 12.48 -3.82
CA SER A 231 -14.63 12.71 -2.46
C SER A 231 -15.95 13.48 -2.47
N GLU A 232 -16.06 14.53 -3.28
CA GLU A 232 -17.32 15.27 -3.45
C GLU A 232 -18.41 14.36 -4.02
N MET A 233 -18.09 13.58 -5.05
CA MET A 233 -19.02 12.65 -5.66
C MET A 233 -19.47 11.54 -4.70
N SER A 234 -18.59 11.05 -3.82
CA SER A 234 -18.93 10.02 -2.82
C SER A 234 -19.97 10.46 -1.79
N LYS A 235 -20.27 11.77 -1.71
CA LYS A 235 -21.36 12.30 -0.88
C LYS A 235 -22.74 12.05 -1.51
N ASP A 236 -22.80 12.10 -2.83
CA ASP A 236 -24.04 11.96 -3.61
C ASP A 236 -24.24 10.54 -4.14
N LEU A 237 -23.13 9.81 -4.32
CA LEU A 237 -23.09 8.44 -4.82
C LEU A 237 -22.59 7.50 -3.72
N PRO A 238 -23.18 6.31 -3.55
CA PRO A 238 -22.58 5.24 -2.75
C PRO A 238 -21.37 4.63 -3.47
N LEU A 239 -20.37 5.47 -3.78
CA LEU A 239 -19.07 5.02 -4.24
C LEU A 239 -18.41 4.23 -3.12
N SER A 240 -17.71 3.16 -3.49
CA SER A 240 -16.82 2.49 -2.54
C SER A 240 -15.75 3.49 -2.08
N PRO A 241 -15.52 3.68 -0.76
CA PRO A 241 -14.46 4.55 -0.27
C PRO A 241 -13.05 4.13 -0.75
N GLY A 242 -12.90 2.91 -1.28
CA GLY A 242 -11.64 2.39 -1.82
C GLY A 242 -11.07 3.16 -3.01
N ILE A 243 -11.91 3.69 -3.92
CA ILE A 243 -11.41 4.37 -5.14
C ILE A 243 -10.68 5.66 -4.78
N GLY A 244 -11.32 6.52 -3.98
CA GLY A 244 -10.72 7.80 -3.55
C GLY A 244 -9.46 7.59 -2.71
N SER A 245 -9.45 6.59 -1.82
CA SER A 245 -8.27 6.24 -1.04
C SER A 245 -7.08 5.89 -1.94
N LYS A 246 -7.28 5.05 -2.96
CA LYS A 246 -6.20 4.63 -3.87
C LYS A 246 -5.67 5.75 -4.75
N VAL A 247 -6.52 6.68 -5.16
CA VAL A 247 -6.09 7.89 -5.88
C VAL A 247 -5.24 8.78 -4.95
N SER A 248 -5.64 8.91 -3.67
CA SER A 248 -4.83 9.64 -2.68
C SER A 248 -3.51 8.93 -2.37
N ASP A 249 -3.48 7.59 -2.31
CA ASP A 249 -2.24 6.83 -2.18
C ASP A 249 -1.31 7.09 -3.37
N ALA A 250 -1.85 7.09 -4.60
CA ALA A 250 -1.10 7.44 -5.79
C ALA A 250 -0.52 8.87 -5.71
N GLU A 251 -1.33 9.85 -5.31
CA GLU A 251 -0.89 11.24 -5.09
C GLU A 251 0.29 11.30 -4.09
N ASN A 252 0.20 10.59 -2.97
CA ASN A 252 1.27 10.53 -1.97
C ASN A 252 2.57 9.94 -2.55
N PHE A 253 2.46 8.86 -3.33
CA PHE A 253 3.63 8.26 -3.98
C PHE A 253 4.22 9.19 -5.06
N MET A 254 3.39 9.87 -5.85
CA MET A 254 3.82 10.88 -6.82
C MET A 254 4.55 12.05 -6.16
N GLY A 255 4.09 12.49 -4.98
CA GLY A 255 4.78 13.51 -4.18
C GLY A 255 6.19 13.07 -3.79
N LYS A 256 6.32 11.86 -3.22
CA LYS A 256 7.64 11.29 -2.90
C LYS A 256 8.52 11.11 -4.13
N ALA A 257 7.93 10.76 -5.29
CA ALA A 257 8.66 10.67 -6.55
C ALA A 257 9.20 12.03 -6.99
N SER A 258 8.39 13.09 -6.91
CA SER A 258 8.81 14.46 -7.23
C SER A 258 9.94 14.94 -6.32
N ASP A 259 9.83 14.70 -5.01
CA ASP A 259 10.87 15.02 -4.03
C ASP A 259 12.18 14.27 -4.33
N SER A 260 12.09 12.96 -4.61
CA SER A 260 13.25 12.15 -4.96
C SER A 260 13.87 12.58 -6.29
N LEU A 261 13.08 12.95 -7.31
CA LEU A 261 13.60 13.53 -8.55
C LEU A 261 14.33 14.85 -8.27
N GLY A 262 13.77 15.74 -7.45
CA GLY A 262 14.41 16.99 -7.05
C GLY A 262 15.70 16.78 -6.25
N GLY A 263 15.78 15.70 -5.47
CA GLY A 263 16.96 15.27 -4.71
C GLY A 263 17.95 14.38 -5.49
N ASN A 264 17.74 14.17 -6.79
CA ASN A 264 18.53 13.29 -7.65
C ASN A 264 18.60 11.83 -7.17
N GLU A 265 17.59 11.36 -6.43
CA GLU A 265 17.40 9.97 -6.00
C GLU A 265 16.60 9.20 -7.07
N ILE A 266 17.18 9.04 -8.27
CA ILE A 266 16.48 8.52 -9.45
C ILE A 266 15.89 7.11 -9.23
N SER A 267 16.60 6.20 -8.56
CA SER A 267 16.08 4.84 -8.32
C SER A 267 14.86 4.85 -7.41
N LYS A 268 14.89 5.71 -6.40
CA LYS A 268 13.80 5.87 -5.43
C LYS A 268 12.60 6.57 -6.05
N ALA A 269 12.84 7.54 -6.95
CA ALA A 269 11.80 8.12 -7.78
C ALA A 269 11.07 7.04 -8.57
N ILE A 270 11.79 6.19 -9.32
CA ILE A 270 11.19 5.08 -10.09
C ILE A 270 10.36 4.15 -9.20
N SER A 271 10.88 3.79 -8.02
CA SER A 271 10.14 2.95 -7.07
C SER A 271 8.84 3.60 -6.60
N ASN A 272 8.84 4.91 -6.31
CA ASN A 272 7.63 5.62 -5.94
C ASN A 272 6.67 5.76 -7.12
N GLN A 273 7.19 5.98 -8.34
CA GLN A 273 6.39 6.03 -9.56
C GLN A 273 5.68 4.69 -9.82
N ASP A 274 6.35 3.56 -9.60
CA ASP A 274 5.76 2.22 -9.68
C ASP A 274 4.57 2.04 -8.72
N GLU A 275 4.73 2.46 -7.47
CA GLU A 275 3.66 2.37 -6.48
C GLU A 275 2.48 3.30 -6.82
N ALA A 276 2.76 4.47 -7.41
CA ALA A 276 1.72 5.35 -7.93
C ALA A 276 0.93 4.70 -9.07
N VAL A 277 1.60 4.11 -10.06
CA VAL A 277 0.95 3.39 -11.18
C VAL A 277 0.07 2.25 -10.65
N LYS A 278 0.59 1.40 -9.75
CA LYS A 278 -0.18 0.30 -9.16
C LYS A 278 -1.43 0.78 -8.41
N SER A 279 -1.31 1.90 -7.71
CA SER A 279 -2.42 2.51 -6.97
C SER A 279 -3.51 3.03 -7.91
N LEU A 280 -3.12 3.73 -8.99
CA LEU A 280 -4.03 4.18 -10.05
C LEU A 280 -4.71 3.00 -10.77
N GLU A 281 -3.95 1.98 -11.17
CA GLU A 281 -4.49 0.79 -11.83
C GLU A 281 -5.52 0.09 -10.92
N SER A 282 -5.22 0.02 -9.63
CA SER A 282 -6.10 -0.55 -8.61
C SER A 282 -7.36 0.29 -8.37
N ALA A 283 -7.28 1.62 -8.49
CA ALA A 283 -8.42 2.52 -8.43
C ALA A 283 -9.31 2.36 -9.67
N ARG A 284 -8.71 2.29 -10.86
CA ARG A 284 -9.39 2.08 -12.14
C ARG A 284 -10.18 0.78 -12.13
N LYS A 285 -9.54 -0.34 -11.74
CA LYS A 285 -10.19 -1.65 -11.66
C LYS A 285 -11.38 -1.67 -10.70
N GLU A 286 -11.29 -0.97 -9.56
CA GLU A 286 -12.43 -0.86 -8.64
C GLU A 286 -13.57 -0.04 -9.22
N ALA A 287 -13.26 1.07 -9.89
CA ALA A 287 -14.24 1.91 -10.56
C ALA A 287 -14.93 1.18 -11.72
N GLU A 288 -14.19 0.45 -12.56
CA GLU A 288 -14.72 -0.41 -13.62
C GLU A 288 -15.61 -1.52 -13.07
N GLY A 289 -15.19 -2.17 -11.98
CA GLY A 289 -15.98 -3.20 -11.31
C GLY A 289 -17.29 -2.65 -10.73
N LEU A 290 -17.28 -1.43 -10.19
CA LEU A 290 -18.48 -0.74 -9.75
C LEU A 290 -19.41 -0.41 -10.93
N LEU A 291 -18.85 0.12 -12.02
CA LEU A 291 -19.61 0.43 -13.23
C LEU A 291 -20.28 -0.83 -13.80
N GLN A 292 -19.58 -1.95 -13.84
CA GLN A 292 -20.13 -3.22 -14.30
C GLN A 292 -21.28 -3.71 -13.42
N LYS A 293 -21.17 -3.57 -12.09
CA LYS A 293 -22.26 -3.89 -11.16
C LYS A 293 -23.47 -3.01 -11.42
N MET A 294 -23.27 -1.71 -11.60
CA MET A 294 -24.35 -0.78 -11.93
C MET A 294 -25.03 -1.16 -13.26
N GLN A 295 -24.27 -1.45 -14.30
CA GLN A 295 -24.81 -1.91 -15.58
C GLN A 295 -25.62 -3.21 -15.45
N ALA A 296 -25.17 -4.15 -14.63
CA ALA A 296 -25.88 -5.41 -14.39
C ALA A 296 -27.21 -5.20 -13.65
N SER A 297 -27.23 -4.33 -12.64
CA SER A 297 -28.44 -3.98 -11.90
C SER A 297 -29.44 -3.19 -12.77
N ALA A 298 -28.95 -2.28 -13.63
CA ALA A 298 -29.80 -1.55 -14.58
C ALA A 298 -30.48 -2.46 -15.63
N ARG A 299 -29.87 -3.60 -15.95
CA ARG A 299 -30.43 -4.62 -16.87
C ARG A 299 -31.34 -5.64 -16.17
N GLY A 300 -31.57 -5.52 -14.86
CA GLY A 300 -32.44 -6.43 -14.10
C GLY A 300 -31.84 -7.81 -13.79
N ASN A 301 -30.56 -8.03 -14.09
CA ASN A 301 -29.88 -9.33 -13.93
C ASN A 301 -28.89 -9.38 -12.74
N GLY A 302 -28.88 -8.37 -11.87
CA GLY A 302 -27.95 -8.25 -10.73
C GLY A 302 -28.66 -8.03 -9.39
N GLN A 303 -27.93 -8.25 -8.28
CA GLN A 303 -28.41 -7.83 -6.96
C GLN A 303 -28.71 -6.32 -6.99
N PRO A 304 -29.84 -5.87 -6.42
CA PRO A 304 -30.18 -4.44 -6.39
C PRO A 304 -29.11 -3.68 -5.61
N VAL A 305 -28.54 -2.64 -6.22
CA VAL A 305 -27.68 -1.70 -5.49
C VAL A 305 -28.59 -0.94 -4.52
N PRO A 306 -28.28 -0.85 -3.22
CA PRO A 306 -29.09 -0.08 -2.29
C PRO A 306 -29.14 1.39 -2.74
N MET A 307 -30.32 1.86 -3.15
CA MET A 307 -30.55 3.28 -3.44
C MET A 307 -30.64 4.02 -2.11
N VAL A 308 -29.61 4.80 -1.78
CA VAL A 308 -29.65 5.75 -0.67
C VAL A 308 -30.40 6.98 -1.17
N LEU A 309 -31.72 7.01 -0.94
CA LEU A 309 -32.54 8.18 -1.21
C LEU A 309 -32.09 9.30 -0.25
N GLY A 310 -31.62 10.42 -0.81
CA GLY A 310 -30.98 11.52 -0.09
C GLY A 310 -31.67 11.91 1.22
N GLN A 311 -30.99 11.66 2.34
CA GLN A 311 -31.38 12.14 3.65
C GLN A 311 -30.22 12.96 4.22
N GLN A 312 -30.25 14.27 3.94
CA GLN A 312 -29.44 15.22 4.68
C GLN A 312 -30.23 15.64 5.93
N GLN A 313 -29.58 15.46 7.08
CA GLN A 313 -29.99 15.77 8.47
C GLN A 313 -30.88 14.76 9.20
N ALA A 314 -30.27 13.93 10.05
CA ALA A 314 -30.16 14.23 11.48
C ALA A 314 -29.26 13.19 12.17
N SER A 315 -28.45 13.65 13.12
CA SER A 315 -27.67 12.82 14.02
C SER A 315 -28.57 11.77 14.69
N GLY A 316 -28.23 10.48 14.54
CA GLY A 316 -28.98 9.40 15.19
C GLY A 316 -28.78 8.05 14.49
N SER A 317 -27.91 7.23 15.05
CA SER A 317 -27.82 5.80 14.80
C SER A 317 -29.21 5.15 14.81
N GLN A 318 -29.69 4.64 13.68
CA GLN A 318 -30.55 3.43 13.62
C GLN A 318 -30.90 3.03 12.18
N GLY A 319 -30.25 1.96 11.72
CA GLY A 319 -30.82 1.03 10.75
C GLY A 319 -30.91 -0.33 11.45
N MET A 320 -31.86 -0.51 12.36
CA MET A 320 -32.17 -1.81 12.96
C MET A 320 -33.52 -2.28 12.44
N ASP A 321 -33.52 -3.51 11.91
CA ASP A 321 -34.69 -4.27 11.48
C ASP A 321 -35.67 -4.42 12.67
N THR A 322 -36.79 -3.71 12.65
CA THR A 322 -37.78 -3.70 13.75
C THR A 322 -38.83 -4.82 13.61
N ARG A 323 -38.43 -6.01 13.15
CA ARG A 323 -39.28 -7.19 13.29
C ARG A 323 -39.32 -7.59 14.75
N TYR A 324 -40.52 -7.71 15.31
CA TYR A 324 -40.72 -8.15 16.70
C TYR A 324 -40.17 -9.57 16.87
N VAL A 325 -39.08 -9.69 17.63
CA VAL A 325 -38.50 -10.97 18.03
C VAL A 325 -38.78 -11.13 19.52
N GLU A 326 -39.48 -12.20 19.89
CA GLU A 326 -39.69 -12.54 21.29
C GLU A 326 -38.34 -12.88 21.92
N ILE A 327 -37.93 -12.08 22.91
CA ILE A 327 -36.73 -12.36 23.71
C ILE A 327 -37.15 -13.33 24.82
N PRO A 328 -36.60 -14.56 24.88
CA PRO A 328 -36.92 -15.49 25.95
C PRO A 328 -36.54 -14.90 27.32
N ALA A 329 -37.41 -15.11 28.32
CA ALA A 329 -37.14 -14.69 29.68
C ALA A 329 -35.93 -15.44 30.27
N ALA A 330 -35.23 -14.78 31.20
CA ALA A 330 -33.87 -15.05 31.67
C ALA A 330 -33.61 -16.38 32.43
N ASP A 331 -34.37 -17.45 32.19
CA ASP A 331 -34.18 -18.76 32.83
C ASP A 331 -33.36 -19.76 31.99
N ASP A 332 -33.05 -19.48 30.72
CA ASP A 332 -32.22 -20.36 29.88
C ASP A 332 -30.70 -20.13 30.07
N SER A 333 -30.26 -19.95 31.32
CA SER A 333 -28.84 -19.81 31.70
C SER A 333 -28.02 -21.11 31.51
N GLU A 334 -28.62 -22.19 31.03
CA GLU A 334 -27.92 -23.46 30.76
C GLU A 334 -27.21 -23.49 29.40
N VAL A 335 -27.67 -22.71 28.41
CA VAL A 335 -27.09 -22.71 27.05
C VAL A 335 -25.67 -22.15 27.04
N GLY A 336 -25.37 -21.21 27.95
CA GLY A 336 -24.06 -20.56 28.04
C GLY A 336 -22.93 -21.46 28.55
N LYS A 337 -23.22 -22.45 29.40
CA LYS A 337 -22.20 -23.37 29.94
C LYS A 337 -21.77 -24.40 28.90
N ALA A 338 -22.74 -25.09 28.29
CA ALA A 338 -22.46 -26.11 27.28
C ALA A 338 -21.78 -25.53 26.02
N PHE A 339 -22.06 -24.26 25.69
CA PHE A 339 -21.39 -23.57 24.59
C PHE A 339 -19.95 -23.19 24.93
N LYS A 340 -19.70 -22.68 26.15
CA LYS A 340 -18.34 -22.37 26.62
C LYS A 340 -17.47 -23.63 26.74
N GLU A 341 -18.04 -24.74 27.21
CA GLU A 341 -17.34 -26.02 27.28
C GLU A 341 -16.94 -26.54 25.90
N ARG A 342 -17.84 -26.44 24.91
CA ARG A 342 -17.52 -26.79 23.51
C ARG A 342 -16.40 -25.94 22.92
N ILE A 343 -16.34 -24.65 23.24
CA ILE A 343 -15.24 -23.79 22.78
C ILE A 343 -13.91 -24.18 23.46
N ILE A 344 -13.91 -24.41 24.76
CA ILE A 344 -12.70 -24.82 25.50
C ILE A 344 -12.22 -26.20 25.02
N GLU A 345 -13.14 -27.12 24.73
CA GLU A 345 -12.82 -28.44 24.20
C GLU A 345 -12.27 -28.36 22.77
N ALA A 346 -12.86 -27.54 21.90
CA ALA A 346 -12.33 -27.29 20.55
C ALA A 346 -10.93 -26.63 20.57
N MET A 347 -10.63 -25.82 21.58
CA MET A 347 -9.28 -25.25 21.77
C MET A 347 -8.25 -26.29 22.23
N LYS A 348 -8.66 -27.32 22.98
CA LYS A 348 -7.78 -28.41 23.43
C LYS A 348 -7.51 -29.46 22.35
N SER A 349 -8.45 -29.66 21.43
CA SER A 349 -8.39 -30.67 20.36
C SER A 349 -7.45 -30.32 19.21
N GLY A 350 -6.85 -29.13 19.20
CA GLY A 350 -6.00 -28.66 18.10
C GLY A 350 -6.80 -28.34 16.83
N SER A 351 -6.12 -27.83 15.80
CA SER A 351 -6.77 -27.43 14.55
C SER A 351 -7.37 -28.65 13.82
N PRO A 352 -8.56 -28.52 13.19
CA PRO A 352 -9.20 -29.60 12.46
C PRO A 352 -8.26 -30.21 11.40
N GLU A 353 -8.34 -31.54 11.19
CA GLU A 353 -7.54 -32.24 10.17
C GLU A 353 -7.72 -31.58 8.79
N GLY A 354 -6.60 -31.27 8.13
CA GLY A 354 -6.54 -30.53 6.86
C GLY A 354 -6.18 -29.05 6.99
N TYR A 355 -6.30 -28.44 8.17
CA TYR A 355 -5.97 -27.01 8.37
C TYR A 355 -4.58 -26.75 8.94
N GLY A 356 -3.82 -27.80 9.31
CA GLY A 356 -2.47 -27.66 9.84
C GLY A 356 -1.49 -26.99 8.87
N GLU A 357 -1.63 -27.25 7.56
CA GLU A 357 -0.75 -26.68 6.53
C GLU A 357 -1.05 -25.19 6.26
N LEU A 358 -2.33 -24.79 6.36
CA LEU A 358 -2.77 -23.40 6.25
C LEU A 358 -2.30 -22.55 7.43
N ASN A 359 -2.39 -23.10 8.64
CA ASN A 359 -1.88 -22.44 9.83
C ASN A 359 -0.35 -22.31 9.79
N ARG A 360 0.37 -23.34 9.31
CA ARG A 360 1.82 -23.27 9.13
C ARG A 360 2.23 -22.20 8.12
N LYS A 361 1.57 -22.13 6.96
CA LYS A 361 1.80 -21.09 5.94
C LYS A 361 1.46 -19.67 6.41
N TYR A 362 0.52 -19.54 7.34
CA TYR A 362 0.18 -18.27 7.96
C TYR A 362 1.26 -17.80 8.94
N TYR A 363 1.74 -18.69 9.81
CA TYR A 363 2.83 -18.35 10.75
C TYR A 363 4.18 -18.15 10.05
N ASP A 364 4.49 -18.89 8.99
CA ASP A 364 5.69 -18.70 8.17
C ASP A 364 5.71 -17.34 7.44
N ARG A 365 4.55 -16.70 7.24
CA ARG A 365 4.42 -15.38 6.63
C ARG A 365 4.61 -14.24 7.64
N ILE A 366 4.36 -14.50 8.92
CA ILE A 366 4.48 -13.51 10.00
C ILE A 366 5.91 -13.44 10.54
N ILE A 367 6.70 -14.51 10.37
CA ILE A 367 8.08 -14.61 10.88
C ILE A 367 9.13 -14.21 9.80
N LYS A 368 8.71 -13.73 8.63
CA LYS A 368 9.63 -13.20 7.60
C LYS A 368 9.61 -11.69 7.51
#